data_AF-Q7ULQ1-F1
#
_entry.id   AF-Q7ULQ1-F1
#
_cell.length_a   1.000
_cell.length_b   1.000
_cell.length_c   1.000
_cell.angle_alpha   90.00
_cell.angle_beta   90.00
_cell.angle_gamma   90.00
#
_symmetry.space_group_name_H-M   'P 1'
#
loop_
_entity.id
_entity.type
_entity.pdbx_description
1 polymer ?
#
loop_
_entity_poly.entity_id
_entity_poly.type
_entity_poly.pdbx_seq_one_letter_code
_entity_poly.pdbx_strand_id
1 'polypeptide(L)'
;MGQEMVSEGTEENKMLGQVWLVSSFKGEFGGEVFEGRGHVGYDPASKQYVGSWIDSMTPVATQMKGTYDPKTKAMTLQTKGVDMQGKPSTGTMTTVYQGTDKRTTTMHSMIDGKKVKVMEIVYQRAAGK
;
A
#
# COMPACT_ATOMS: atom_id res chain seq x y z
N MET A 1 8.79 18.78 14.37
CA MET A 1 9.03 17.33 14.14
C MET A 1 7.77 16.63 14.61
N GLY A 2 6.96 16.13 13.67
CA GLY A 2 5.71 15.46 14.01
C GLY A 2 6.00 14.15 14.73
N GLN A 3 5.31 13.90 15.83
CA GLN A 3 5.41 12.67 16.59
C GLN A 3 4.99 11.49 15.68
N GLU A 4 5.80 10.45 15.61
CA GLU A 4 5.39 9.22 14.93
C GLU A 4 4.21 8.63 15.70
N MET A 5 3.06 8.50 15.03
CA MET A 5 1.90 7.82 15.58
C MET A 5 2.00 6.35 15.18
N VAL A 6 1.96 5.48 16.18
CA VAL A 6 1.96 4.02 16.01
C VAL A 6 0.55 3.52 16.28
N SER A 7 0.01 2.73 15.37
CA SER A 7 -1.28 2.05 15.52
C SER A 7 -1.19 0.62 15.03
N GLU A 8 -2.13 -0.20 15.48
CA GLU A 8 -2.27 -1.58 15.04
C GLU A 8 -3.40 -1.70 13.99
N GLY A 9 -3.28 -2.71 13.14
CA GLY A 9 -4.24 -2.99 12.10
C GLY A 9 -4.13 -4.42 11.61
N THR A 10 -5.20 -4.90 10.99
CA THR A 10 -5.28 -6.23 10.37
C THR A 10 -5.48 -6.06 8.88
N GLU A 11 -4.72 -6.83 8.10
CA GLU A 11 -4.90 -6.97 6.67
C GLU A 11 -5.22 -8.43 6.33
N GLU A 12 -6.32 -8.62 5.63
CA GLU A 12 -6.67 -9.91 5.04
C GLU A 12 -6.35 -9.88 3.54
N ASN A 13 -5.59 -10.87 3.09
CA ASN A 13 -5.20 -11.03 1.70
C ASN A 13 -5.80 -12.32 1.14
N LYS A 14 -6.55 -12.22 0.04
CA LYS A 14 -7.20 -13.34 -0.65
C LYS A 14 -6.85 -13.32 -2.12
N MET A 15 -6.53 -14.50 -2.68
CA MET A 15 -6.38 -14.63 -4.13
C MET A 15 -7.76 -14.70 -4.79
N LEU A 16 -7.98 -13.88 -5.81
CA LEU A 16 -9.07 -14.01 -6.76
C LEU A 16 -8.56 -14.79 -7.97
N GLY A 17 -8.89 -16.09 -7.99
CA GLY A 17 -8.31 -17.02 -8.94
C GLY A 17 -6.78 -17.10 -8.76
N GLN A 18 -6.05 -17.09 -9.88
CA GLN A 18 -4.57 -17.15 -9.88
C GLN A 18 -3.92 -15.81 -10.25
N VAL A 19 -4.72 -14.76 -10.46
CA VAL A 19 -4.28 -13.55 -11.17
C VAL A 19 -4.25 -12.29 -10.31
N TRP A 20 -5.16 -12.18 -9.34
CA TRP A 20 -5.30 -10.98 -8.52
C TRP A 20 -5.17 -11.32 -7.05
N LEU A 21 -4.35 -10.57 -6.34
CA LEU A 21 -4.40 -10.47 -4.89
C LEU A 21 -5.40 -9.39 -4.52
N VAL A 22 -6.36 -9.69 -3.65
CA VAL A 22 -7.33 -8.75 -3.10
C VAL A 22 -7.06 -8.59 -1.62
N SER A 23 -6.94 -7.34 -1.18
CA SER A 23 -6.58 -6.98 0.20
C SER A 23 -7.72 -6.21 0.85
N SER A 24 -8.00 -6.49 2.11
CA SER A 24 -8.89 -5.70 2.97
C SER A 24 -8.13 -5.34 4.24
N PHE A 25 -8.02 -4.05 4.54
CA PHE A 25 -7.31 -3.52 5.69
C PHE A 25 -8.29 -2.84 6.64
N LYS A 26 -8.10 -3.06 7.94
CA LYS A 26 -8.77 -2.33 9.01
C LYS A 26 -7.75 -1.97 10.09
N GLY A 27 -7.77 -0.74 10.56
CA GLY A 27 -6.91 -0.29 11.65
C GLY A 27 -7.32 1.09 12.11
N GLU A 28 -6.42 1.75 12.84
CA GLU A 28 -6.61 3.13 13.27
C GLU A 28 -5.55 4.05 12.66
N PHE A 29 -5.91 5.28 12.30
CA PHE A 29 -4.98 6.29 11.83
C PHE A 29 -5.33 7.62 12.50
N GLY A 30 -4.40 8.19 13.28
CA GLY A 30 -4.65 9.46 13.98
C GLY A 30 -5.80 9.41 15.00
N GLY A 31 -6.13 8.23 15.53
CA GLY A 31 -7.26 8.01 16.44
C GLY A 31 -8.61 7.79 15.74
N GLU A 32 -8.65 7.78 14.41
CA GLU A 32 -9.85 7.46 13.63
C GLU A 32 -9.79 6.05 13.03
N VAL A 33 -10.95 5.39 12.94
CA VAL A 33 -11.05 4.08 12.28
C VAL A 33 -10.78 4.24 10.80
N PHE A 34 -9.82 3.46 10.30
CA PHE A 34 -9.43 3.41 8.91
C PHE A 34 -9.83 2.07 8.30
N GLU A 35 -10.56 2.12 7.19
CA GLU A 35 -10.83 0.95 6.36
C GLU A 35 -10.32 1.18 4.95
N GLY A 36 -9.72 0.17 4.36
CA GLY A 36 -9.29 0.23 2.97
C GLY A 36 -9.33 -1.12 2.29
N ARG A 37 -9.47 -1.08 0.96
CA ARG A 37 -9.49 -2.25 0.10
C ARG A 37 -8.67 -1.98 -1.13
N GLY A 38 -7.97 -3.01 -1.59
CA GLY A 38 -7.22 -2.90 -2.82
C GLY A 38 -7.08 -4.22 -3.54
N HIS A 39 -6.48 -4.14 -4.71
CA HIS A 39 -6.10 -5.31 -5.46
C HIS A 39 -4.82 -5.03 -6.24
N VAL A 40 -3.99 -6.06 -6.42
CA VAL A 40 -2.79 -6.02 -7.25
C VAL A 40 -2.73 -7.30 -8.08
N GLY A 41 -2.39 -7.17 -9.36
CA GLY A 41 -2.20 -8.28 -10.30
C GLY A 41 -1.14 -7.93 -11.32
N TYR A 42 -0.73 -8.92 -12.12
CA TYR A 42 0.32 -8.73 -13.14
C TYR A 42 -0.30 -8.57 -14.52
N ASP A 43 0.02 -7.48 -15.20
CA ASP A 43 -0.32 -7.25 -16.60
C ASP A 43 0.82 -7.73 -17.52
N PRO A 44 0.64 -8.82 -18.29
CA PRO A 44 1.69 -9.34 -19.16
C PRO A 44 2.00 -8.43 -20.36
N ALA A 45 1.09 -7.54 -20.77
CA ALA A 45 1.31 -6.65 -21.90
C ALA A 45 2.28 -5.52 -21.53
N SER A 46 2.05 -4.85 -20.40
CA SER A 46 2.97 -3.83 -19.88
C SER A 46 4.15 -4.42 -19.11
N LYS A 47 4.09 -5.69 -18.73
CA LYS A 47 5.04 -6.39 -17.84
C LYS A 47 5.15 -5.73 -16.47
N GLN A 48 4.05 -5.14 -16.01
CA GLN A 48 3.97 -4.43 -14.74
C GLN A 48 2.91 -5.03 -13.84
N TYR A 49 3.12 -4.91 -12.54
CA TYR A 49 2.04 -5.07 -11.58
C TYR A 49 1.15 -3.84 -11.65
N VAL A 50 -0.16 -4.05 -11.66
CA VAL A 50 -1.19 -3.01 -11.73
C VAL A 50 -2.21 -3.25 -10.63
N GLY A 51 -2.85 -2.19 -10.16
CA GLY A 51 -3.80 -2.28 -9.06
C GLY A 51 -4.49 -0.97 -8.74
N SER A 52 -5.43 -1.04 -7.81
CA SER A 52 -6.04 0.15 -7.22
C SER A 52 -6.32 -0.03 -5.73
N TRP A 53 -6.49 1.09 -5.05
CA TRP A 53 -6.79 1.18 -3.62
C TRP A 53 -7.90 2.19 -3.38
N ILE A 54 -8.84 1.85 -2.51
CA ILE A 54 -9.90 2.72 -2.01
C ILE A 54 -9.89 2.67 -0.48
N ASP A 55 -10.18 3.79 0.17
CA ASP A 55 -10.22 3.86 1.64
C ASP A 55 -11.29 4.84 2.15
N SER A 56 -11.47 4.85 3.47
CA SER A 56 -12.42 5.69 4.17
C SER A 56 -12.01 7.15 4.30
N MET A 57 -10.79 7.54 3.90
CA MET A 57 -10.25 8.88 4.11
C MET A 57 -10.21 9.72 2.82
N THR A 58 -10.27 9.08 1.65
CA THR A 58 -10.16 9.76 0.37
C THR A 58 -11.32 9.41 -0.57
N PRO A 59 -11.86 10.39 -1.32
CA PRO A 59 -12.98 10.14 -2.24
C PRO A 59 -12.53 9.57 -3.60
N VAL A 60 -11.23 9.41 -3.84
CA VAL A 60 -10.67 9.03 -5.15
C VAL A 60 -9.83 7.76 -5.00
N ALA A 61 -10.12 6.76 -5.82
CA ALA A 61 -9.33 5.54 -5.89
C ALA A 61 -7.89 5.84 -6.32
N THR A 62 -6.92 5.37 -5.53
CA THR A 62 -5.50 5.45 -5.85
C THR A 62 -5.15 4.38 -6.86
N GLN A 63 -4.62 4.79 -8.01
CA GLN A 63 -4.11 3.90 -9.05
C GLN A 63 -2.66 3.51 -8.75
N MET A 64 -2.32 2.25 -8.99
CA MET A 64 -1.00 1.70 -8.70
C MET A 64 -0.43 0.98 -9.92
N LYS A 65 0.86 1.21 -10.21
CA LYS A 65 1.59 0.44 -11.22
C LYS A 65 3.07 0.31 -10.89
N GLY A 66 3.70 -0.81 -11.22
CA GLY A 66 5.14 -0.93 -11.04
C GLY A 66 5.68 -2.33 -11.18
N THR A 67 6.78 -2.62 -10.48
CA THR A 67 7.60 -3.81 -10.74
C THR A 67 8.05 -4.48 -9.45
N TYR A 68 8.40 -5.76 -9.58
CA TYR A 68 9.02 -6.55 -8.53
C TYR A 68 10.45 -6.87 -8.91
N ASP A 69 11.39 -6.61 -8.00
CA ASP A 69 12.78 -7.03 -8.13
C ASP A 69 13.06 -8.25 -7.25
N PRO A 70 13.35 -9.43 -7.84
CA PRO A 70 13.63 -10.65 -7.08
C PRO A 70 14.94 -10.59 -6.29
N LYS A 71 15.92 -9.74 -6.67
CA LYS A 71 17.21 -9.62 -5.97
C LYS A 71 17.04 -8.93 -4.62
N THR A 72 16.28 -7.85 -4.61
CA THR A 72 15.98 -7.07 -3.40
C THR A 72 14.71 -7.54 -2.69
N LYS A 73 13.96 -8.46 -3.32
CA LYS A 73 12.63 -8.92 -2.87
C LYS A 73 11.70 -7.73 -2.63
N ALA A 74 11.76 -6.73 -3.50
CA ALA A 74 11.04 -5.48 -3.35
C ALA A 74 10.03 -5.29 -4.48
N MET A 75 8.76 -5.07 -4.12
CA MET A 75 7.74 -4.53 -4.99
C MET A 75 7.77 -3.01 -4.90
N THR A 76 7.84 -2.30 -6.02
CA THR A 76 7.77 -0.84 -6.07
C THR A 76 6.63 -0.42 -6.98
N LEU A 77 5.62 0.22 -6.42
CA LEU A 77 4.44 0.72 -7.12
C LEU A 77 4.43 2.25 -7.08
N GLN A 78 4.35 2.87 -8.25
CA GLN A 78 4.00 4.28 -8.39
C GLN A 78 2.51 4.44 -8.13
N THR A 79 2.17 5.42 -7.30
CA THR A 79 0.78 5.72 -6.94
C THR A 79 0.33 7.04 -7.55
N LYS A 80 -0.94 7.11 -7.97
CA LYS A 80 -1.61 8.33 -8.41
C LYS A 80 -3.01 8.39 -7.82
N GLY A 81 -3.28 9.42 -7.04
CA GLY A 81 -4.56 9.61 -6.36
C GLY A 81 -4.69 11.06 -5.89
N VAL A 82 -5.25 11.25 -4.70
CA VAL A 82 -5.35 12.54 -4.03
C VAL A 82 -4.74 12.49 -2.63
N ASP A 83 -4.32 13.63 -2.11
CA ASP A 83 -3.96 13.78 -0.70
C ASP A 83 -5.22 13.90 0.19
N MET A 84 -5.02 14.02 1.51
CA MET A 84 -6.09 14.19 2.49
C MET A 84 -6.90 15.49 2.30
N GLN A 85 -6.38 16.46 1.55
CA GLN A 85 -7.08 17.69 1.18
C GLN A 85 -7.79 17.60 -0.17
N GLY A 86 -7.77 16.43 -0.81
CA GLY A 86 -8.37 16.19 -2.13
C GLY A 86 -7.55 16.74 -3.30
N LYS A 87 -6.32 17.19 -3.10
CA LYS A 87 -5.46 17.67 -4.19
C LYS A 87 -4.77 16.50 -4.88
N PRO A 88 -4.52 16.57 -6.20
CA PRO A 88 -3.78 15.53 -6.90
C PRO A 88 -2.43 15.24 -6.25
N SER A 89 -2.17 13.97 -5.96
CA SER A 89 -0.91 13.52 -5.37
C SER A 89 -0.37 12.31 -6.10
N THR A 90 0.95 12.24 -6.17
CA THR A 90 1.68 11.07 -6.66
C THR A 90 2.64 10.59 -5.58
N GLY A 91 2.96 9.30 -5.65
CA GLY A 91 3.83 8.70 -4.66
C GLY A 91 4.48 7.41 -5.12
N THR A 92 5.15 6.78 -4.18
CA THR A 92 5.77 5.47 -4.33
C THR A 92 5.46 4.64 -3.10
N MET A 93 4.88 3.48 -3.31
CA MET A 93 4.73 2.44 -2.32
C MET A 93 5.77 1.35 -2.58
N THR A 94 6.64 1.11 -1.61
CA THR A 94 7.67 0.06 -1.68
C THR A 94 7.39 -0.98 -0.62
N THR A 95 7.21 -2.23 -1.03
CA THR A 95 7.03 -3.38 -0.13
C THR A 95 8.23 -4.31 -0.25
N VAL A 96 8.97 -4.50 0.84
CA VAL A 96 10.10 -5.42 0.93
C VAL A 96 9.66 -6.69 1.66
N TYR A 97 9.80 -7.85 1.00
CA TYR A 97 9.44 -9.15 1.56
C TYR A 97 10.63 -9.77 2.29
N GLN A 98 10.46 -10.01 3.59
CA GLN A 98 11.50 -10.49 4.51
C GLN A 98 11.20 -11.94 4.92
N GLY A 99 11.04 -12.81 3.92
CA GLY A 99 10.57 -14.19 4.09
C GLY A 99 9.10 -14.35 3.75
N THR A 100 8.47 -15.42 4.26
CA THR A 100 7.07 -15.79 3.98
C THR A 100 6.08 -15.03 4.86
N ASP A 101 6.52 -14.57 6.03
CA ASP A 101 5.63 -14.13 7.10
C ASP A 101 5.85 -12.68 7.52
N LYS A 102 6.84 -12.02 6.93
CA LYS A 102 7.16 -10.63 7.25
C LYS A 102 7.34 -9.80 5.99
N ARG A 103 6.77 -8.60 5.98
CA ARG A 103 7.04 -7.59 4.96
C ARG A 103 6.96 -6.19 5.55
N THR A 104 7.75 -5.27 5.03
CA THR A 104 7.64 -3.85 5.36
C THR A 104 7.16 -3.10 4.13
N THR A 105 6.11 -2.31 4.28
CA THR A 105 5.62 -1.40 3.24
C THR A 105 5.90 0.03 3.67
N THR A 106 6.57 0.80 2.81
CA THR A 106 6.83 2.22 3.02
C THR A 106 6.18 3.03 1.91
N MET A 107 5.39 4.03 2.27
CA MET A 107 4.78 4.95 1.32
C MET A 107 5.46 6.32 1.40
N HIS A 108 5.81 6.83 0.24
CA HIS A 108 6.25 8.19 0.07
C HIS A 108 5.30 8.93 -0.85
N SER A 109 4.92 10.15 -0.48
CA SER A 109 4.12 11.04 -1.32
C SER A 109 4.90 12.29 -1.68
N MET A 110 4.55 12.89 -2.80
CA MET A 110 5.02 14.21 -3.18
C MET A 110 4.14 15.26 -2.50
N ILE A 111 4.72 16.00 -1.55
CA ILE A 111 4.08 17.11 -0.84
C ILE A 111 4.92 18.35 -1.12
N ASP A 112 4.32 19.38 -1.71
CA ASP A 112 5.00 20.63 -2.13
C ASP A 112 6.30 20.39 -2.92
N GLY A 113 6.25 19.43 -3.84
CA GLY A 113 7.39 19.06 -4.70
C GLY A 113 8.48 18.25 -4.00
N LYS A 114 8.32 17.90 -2.72
CA LYS A 114 9.27 17.08 -1.96
C LYS A 114 8.72 15.68 -1.72
N LYS A 115 9.58 14.67 -1.84
CA LYS A 115 9.27 13.30 -1.47
C LYS A 115 9.33 13.17 0.05
N VAL A 116 8.21 12.86 0.68
CA VAL A 116 8.09 12.72 2.15
C VAL A 116 7.61 11.31 2.46
N LYS A 117 8.26 10.63 3.44
CA LYS A 117 7.75 9.36 3.98
C LYS A 117 6.48 9.67 4.77
N VAL A 118 5.34 9.19 4.29
CA VAL A 118 4.04 9.46 4.90
C VAL A 118 3.51 8.28 5.72
N MET A 119 4.00 7.07 5.44
CA MET A 119 3.57 5.87 6.13
C MET A 119 4.65 4.79 6.07
N GLU A 120 4.72 4.00 7.13
CA GLU A 120 5.47 2.75 7.18
C GLU A 120 4.63 1.72 7.93
N ILE A 121 4.51 0.53 7.37
CA ILE A 121 3.77 -0.59 7.98
C ILE A 121 4.68 -1.80 8.02
N VAL A 122 4.89 -2.35 9.21
CA VAL A 122 5.56 -3.63 9.40
C VAL A 122 4.49 -4.70 9.58
N TYR A 123 4.34 -5.57 8.58
CA TYR A 123 3.40 -6.67 8.62
C TYR A 123 4.08 -7.92 9.16
N GLN A 124 3.39 -8.59 10.07
CA GLN A 124 3.68 -9.94 10.52
C GLN A 124 2.45 -10.81 10.23
N ARG A 125 2.64 -11.96 9.57
CA ARG A 125 1.55 -12.91 9.32
C ARG A 125 1.01 -13.39 10.67
N ALA A 126 -0.30 -13.30 10.85
CA ALA A 126 -0.96 -13.87 12.01
C ALA A 126 -0.71 -15.38 12.07
N ALA A 127 -0.52 -15.92 13.27
CA ALA A 127 -0.51 -17.37 13.45
C ALA A 127 -1.84 -17.93 12.92
N GLY A 128 -1.77 -18.94 12.04
CA GLY A 128 -2.96 -19.53 11.44
C GLY A 128 -3.94 -20.00 12.52
N LYS A 129 -5.22 -19.69 12.35
CA LYS A 129 -6.29 -20.40 13.05
C LYS A 129 -6.48 -21.78 12.44
#